data_AF-A0A7C2IPW5-F1
#
_entry.id   AF-A0A7C2IPW5-F1
#
_cell.length_a   1.000
_cell.length_b   1.000
_cell.length_c   1.000
_cell.angle_alpha   90.00
_cell.angle_beta   90.00
_cell.angle_gamma   90.00
#
_symmetry.space_group_name_H-M   'P 1'
#
loop_
_entity.id
_entity.type
_entity.pdbx_description
1 polymer ?
#
loop_
_entity_poly.entity_id
_entity_poly.type
_entity_poly.pdbx_seq_one_letter_code
_entity_poly.pdbx_strand_id
1 'polypeptide(L)' 'MVGLTAHEFAHGWVADQLGDPTARRAGRLTLNPLAHIDPIGLLLLYLAGFGWAKPVPVNQYNFRD' A
#
# COMPACT_ATOMS: atom_id res chain seq x y z
N MET A 1 -5.65 -10.90 3.07
CA MET A 1 -4.61 -10.05 3.69
C MET A 1 -3.25 -10.20 3.05
N VAL A 2 -2.61 -11.38 3.02
CA VAL A 2 -1.27 -11.55 2.42
C VAL A 2 -1.22 -11.14 0.95
N GLY A 3 -2.21 -11.53 0.14
CA GLY A 3 -2.28 -11.11 -1.27
C GLY A 3 -2.45 -9.60 -1.47
N LEU A 4 -3.18 -8.93 -0.58
CA LEU A 4 -3.39 -7.48 -0.61
C LEU A 4 -2.11 -6.74 -0.22
N THR A 5 -1.40 -7.25 0.79
CA THR A 5 -0.07 -6.75 1.16
C THR A 5 0.94 -6.88 0.02
N ALA A 6 0.96 -8.02 -0.67
CA ALA A 6 1.82 -8.23 -1.84
C ALA A 6 1.42 -7.30 -3.01
N HIS A 7 0.12 -7.07 -3.23
CA HIS A 7 -0.39 -6.15 -4.25
C HIS A 7 0.07 -4.70 -4.00
N GLU A 8 -0.18 -4.17 -2.80
CA GLU A 8 0.24 -2.81 -2.42
C GLU A 8 1.76 -2.66 -2.41
N PHE A 9 2.47 -3.70 -1.96
CA PHE A 9 3.93 -3.73 -2.05
C PHE A 9 4.40 -3.65 -3.50
N ALA A 10 3.79 -4.41 -4.43
CA ALA A 10 4.16 -4.41 -5.83
C ALA A 10 3.98 -3.02 -6.47
N HIS A 11 2.87 -2.33 -6.18
CA HIS A 11 2.66 -0.94 -6.63
C HIS A 11 3.78 -0.01 -6.15
N GLY A 12 4.07 -0.05 -4.84
CA GLY A 12 5.11 0.79 -4.26
C GLY A 12 6.50 0.45 -4.76
N TRP A 13 6.79 -0.83 -4.98
CA TRP A 13 8.07 -1.31 -5.51
C TRP A 13 8.27 -0.88 -6.96
N VAL A 14 7.28 -1.08 -7.83
CA VAL A 14 7.36 -0.64 -9.23
C VAL A 14 7.47 0.89 -9.30
N ALA A 15 6.69 1.63 -8.51
CA ALA A 15 6.79 3.09 -8.47
C ALA A 15 8.19 3.56 -8.03
N ASP A 16 8.77 2.92 -7.02
CA ASP A 16 10.13 3.21 -6.53
C ASP A 16 11.21 2.92 -7.57
N GLN A 17 11.07 1.84 -8.34
CA GLN A 17 11.96 1.55 -9.48
C GLN A 17 11.81 2.55 -10.63
N LEU A 18 10.59 3.04 -10.88
CA LEU A 18 10.31 4.09 -11.87
C LEU A 18 10.67 5.51 -11.39
N GLY A 19 11.27 5.63 -10.20
CA GLY A 19 11.84 6.87 -9.69
C GLY A 19 11.01 7.59 -8.65
N ASP A 20 9.85 7.07 -8.25
CA ASP A 20 9.02 7.63 -7.17
C ASP A 20 9.37 7.05 -5.78
N PRO A 21 10.16 7.74 -4.95
CA PRO A 21 10.57 7.24 -3.64
C PRO A 21 9.48 7.38 -2.57
N THR A 22 8.25 7.77 -2.90
CA THR A 22 7.21 8.16 -1.93
C THR A 22 6.84 7.01 -1.00
N ALA A 23 6.56 5.83 -1.55
CA ALA A 23 6.25 4.62 -0.77
C ALA A 23 7.39 4.23 0.17
N ARG A 24 8.66 4.32 -0.29
CA ARG A 24 9.86 4.04 0.49
C ARG A 24 10.05 5.03 1.64
N ARG A 25 9.93 6.33 1.35
CA ARG A 25 10.04 7.40 2.37
C ARG A 25 8.93 7.34 3.41
N ALA A 26 7.74 6.90 3.02
CA ALA A 26 6.62 6.69 3.92
C ALA A 26 6.72 5.40 4.75
N GLY A 27 7.79 4.61 4.61
CA GLY A 27 7.96 3.32 5.27
C GLY A 27 6.93 2.27 4.83
N ARG A 28 6.28 2.48 3.68
CA ARG A 28 5.20 1.61 3.16
C ARG A 28 5.71 0.51 2.23
N LEU A 29 6.99 0.55 1.83
CA LEU A 29 7.63 -0.46 0.98
C LEU A 29 8.07 -1.67 1.83
N THR A 30 7.08 -2.39 2.38
CA THR A 30 7.28 -3.51 3.30
C THR A 30 6.23 -4.61 3.08
N LEU A 31 6.61 -5.86 3.32
CA LEU A 31 5.69 -7.01 3.31
C LEU A 31 4.98 -7.21 4.66
N ASN A 32 5.14 -6.28 5.62
CA ASN A 32 4.40 -6.32 6.88
C ASN A 32 2.92 -5.97 6.63
N PRO A 33 1.96 -6.90 6.86
CA PRO A 33 0.55 -6.65 6.61
C PRO A 33 -0.03 -5.51 7.45
N LEU A 34 0.50 -5.29 8.66
CA LEU A 34 0.07 -4.20 9.54
C LEU A 34 0.32 -2.82 8.91
N ALA A 35 1.32 -2.72 8.03
CA ALA A 35 1.58 -1.50 7.29
C ALA A 35 0.53 -1.23 6.20
N HIS A 36 -0.36 -2.16 5.89
CA HIS A 36 -1.35 -2.00 4.81
C HIS A 36 -2.79 -2.10 5.32
N ILE A 37 -2.98 -2.15 6.64
CA ILE A 37 -4.30 -2.21 7.25
C ILE A 37 -4.83 -0.79 7.50
N ASP A 38 -6.06 -0.56 7.06
CA ASP A 38 -6.90 0.54 7.53
C ASP A 38 -7.76 0.03 8.70
N PRO A 39 -7.68 0.61 9.91
CA PRO A 39 -8.47 0.14 11.05
C PRO A 39 -9.99 0.19 10.83
N ILE A 40 -10.48 1.17 10.07
CA ILE A 40 -11.91 1.30 9.73
C ILE A 40 -12.28 0.26 8.68
N GLY A 41 -11.44 0.14 7.64
CA GLY A 41 -11.63 -0.88 6.60
C GLY A 41 -11.66 -2.30 7.17
N LEU A 42 -10.77 -2.60 8.14
CA LEU A 42 -10.73 -3.89 8.83
C LEU A 42 -11.96 -4.09 9.73
N LEU A 43 -12.38 -3.06 10.46
CA LEU A 43 -13.56 -3.12 11.31
C LEU A 43 -14.82 -3.42 10.48
N LEU A 44 -14.98 -2.72 9.34
CA LEU A 44 -16.09 -2.97 8.42
C LEU A 44 -16.02 -4.35 7.77
N LEU A 45 -14.81 -4.85 7.46
CA LEU A 45 -14.66 -6.21 6.94
C LEU A 45 -15.19 -7.24 7.92
N TYR A 46 -14.96 -7.03 9.22
CA TYR A 46 -15.43 -7.91 10.28
C TYR A 46 -16.94 -7.76 10.56
N LEU A 47 -17.47 -6.54 10.60
CA LEU A 47 -18.86 -6.28 10.98
C LEU A 47 -19.86 -6.39 9.82
N ALA A 48 -19.44 -6.04 8.60
CA ALA A 48 -20.31 -5.86 7.45
C ALA A 48 -19.91 -6.74 6.25
N GLY A 49 -18.80 -7.49 6.34
CA GLY A 49 -18.33 -8.39 5.28
C GLY A 49 -17.65 -7.68 4.10
N PHE A 50 -17.44 -6.37 4.18
CA PHE A 50 -16.72 -5.57 3.16
C PHE A 50 -15.74 -4.59 3.81
N GLY A 51 -14.62 -4.31 3.15
CA GLY A 51 -13.60 -3.41 3.66
C GLY A 51 -12.50 -3.14 2.64
N TRP A 52 -11.51 -2.34 3.02
CA TRP A 52 -10.38 -1.95 2.16
C TRP A 52 -9.06 -1.94 2.93
N ALA A 53 -7.95 -2.00 2.20
CA ALA A 53 -6.61 -1.76 2.75
C ALA A 53 -6.28 -0.28 2.75
N LYS A 54 -5.26 0.08 3.53
CA LYS A 54 -4.60 1.36 3.43
C LYS A 54 -3.70 1.34 2.18
N PRO A 55 -3.97 2.17 1.15
CA PRO A 55 -3.23 2.14 -0.10
C PRO A 55 -1.78 2.62 0.05
N VAL A 56 -0.90 2.12 -0.80
CA VAL A 56 0.48 2.60 -0.90
C VAL A 56 0.51 3.99 -1.55
N PRO A 57 1.23 4.98 -0.99
CA PRO A 57 1.26 6.31 -1.58
C PRO A 57 2.17 6.35 -2.81
N VAL A 58 1.66 6.87 -3.92
CA VAL A 58 2.38 7.07 -5.18
C VAL A 58 2.28 8.54 -5.57
N ASN A 59 3.41 9.15 -5.92
CA ASN A 59 3.50 10.49 -6.44
C ASN A 59 4.00 10.46 -7.89
N GLN A 60 3.05 10.62 -8.81
CA GLN A 60 3.27 10.64 -10.25
C GLN A 60 4.28 11.71 -10.73
N TYR A 61 4.46 12.82 -9.99
CA TYR A 61 5.44 13.86 -10.36
C TYR A 61 6.89 13.45 -10.11
N ASN A 62 7.13 12.36 -9.38
CA ASN A 62 8.49 11.86 -9.13
C ASN A 62 8.95 10.83 -10.18
N PHE A 63 8.07 10.37 -11.07
CA PHE A 63 8.45 9.41 -12.09
C PHE A 63 9.48 10.02 -13.04
N ARG A 64 10.44 9.18 -13.44
CA ARG A 64 11.48 9.54 -14.41
C ARG A 64 11.04 9.03 -15.77
N ASP A 65 10.85 9.95 -16.71
CA ASP A 65 10.66 9.65 -18.14
C ASP A 65 11.98 9.23 -18.81
#